data_AF-A0A318MU53-F1
#
_entry.id   AF-A0A318MU53-F1
#
_cell.length_a   1.000
_cell.length_b   1.000
_cell.length_c   1.000
_cell.angle_alpha   90.00
_cell.angle_beta   90.00
_cell.angle_gamma   90.00
#
_symmetry.space_group_name_H-M   'P 1'
#
loop_
_entity.id
_entity.type
_entity.pdbx_description
1 polymer ?
#
loop_
_entity_poly.entity_id
_entity_poly.type
_entity_poly.pdbx_seq_one_letter_code
_entity_poly.pdbx_strand_id
1 'polypeptide(L)'
;MRLIGNICWLLLGGLAIALAWTLVGIVLCLTVVGIPLGLQAFKMARLTLTPFGRQVIYGGGLGSWLANLLWIILGGWWLALAYLVAGLVTMLTVVGIPFGLQAFKMARLALMPFGSSVRVAVL
;
A
#
# COMPACT_ATOMS: atom_id res chain seq x y z
N MET A 1 -18.50 5.71 -7.30
CA MET A 1 -18.00 5.98 -5.93
C MET A 1 -16.53 6.39 -5.82
N ARG A 2 -15.74 6.44 -6.91
CA ARG A 2 -14.28 6.71 -6.85
C ARG A 2 -13.93 8.06 -6.22
N LEU A 3 -14.59 9.14 -6.65
CA LEU A 3 -14.30 10.50 -6.19
C LEU A 3 -14.64 10.68 -4.70
N ILE A 4 -15.89 10.40 -4.31
CA ILE A 4 -16.38 10.58 -2.94
C ILE A 4 -15.57 9.72 -1.95
N GLY A 5 -15.33 8.44 -2.27
CA GLY A 5 -14.54 7.56 -1.41
C GLY A 5 -13.10 8.04 -1.22
N ASN A 6 -12.45 8.54 -2.28
CA ASN A 6 -11.10 9.11 -2.17
C ASN A 6 -11.08 10.40 -1.35
N ILE A 7 -12.08 11.28 -1.50
CA ILE A 7 -12.17 12.51 -0.68
C ILE A 7 -12.32 12.16 0.80
N CYS A 8 -13.28 11.29 1.14
CA CYS A 8 -13.47 10.86 2.52
C CYS A 8 -12.20 10.18 3.08
N TRP A 9 -11.53 9.36 2.27
CA TRP A 9 -10.30 8.67 2.67
C TRP A 9 -9.17 9.64 2.99
N LEU A 10 -8.97 10.65 2.14
CA LEU A 10 -7.92 11.65 2.36
C LEU A 10 -8.14 12.44 3.64
N LEU A 11 -9.40 12.82 3.93
CA LEU A 11 -9.77 13.55 5.15
C LEU A 11 -9.62 12.71 6.42
N LEU A 12 -9.90 11.40 6.35
CA LEU A 12 -9.83 10.48 7.50
C LEU A 12 -8.39 10.04 7.85
N GLY A 13 -7.38 10.57 7.18
CA GLY A 13 -5.96 10.27 7.45
C GLY A 13 -5.21 9.62 6.29
N GLY A 14 -5.87 9.35 5.17
CA GLY A 14 -5.23 8.85 3.95
C GLY A 14 -4.11 9.75 3.43
N LEU A 15 -4.28 11.08 3.56
CA LEU A 15 -3.23 12.03 3.18
C LEU A 15 -1.99 11.90 4.08
N ALA A 16 -2.20 11.77 5.40
CA ALA A 16 -1.11 11.60 6.36
C ALA A 16 -0.32 10.30 6.08
N ILE A 17 -1.01 9.20 5.81
CA ILE A 17 -0.37 7.92 5.48
C ILE A 17 0.39 8.03 4.15
N ALA A 18 -0.17 8.68 3.13
CA ALA A 18 0.51 8.89 1.86
C ALA A 18 1.79 9.74 2.01
N LEU A 19 1.75 10.78 2.83
CA LEU A 19 2.92 11.59 3.16
C LEU A 19 3.96 10.77 3.92
N ALA A 20 3.55 9.97 4.92
CA ALA A 20 4.46 9.09 5.65
C ALA A 20 5.20 8.12 4.71
N TRP A 21 4.50 7.48 3.77
CA TRP A 21 5.14 6.63 2.76
C TRP A 21 6.06 7.39 1.82
N THR A 22 5.72 8.62 1.48
CA THR A 22 6.57 9.48 0.64
C THR A 22 7.86 9.83 1.37
N LEU A 23 7.78 10.19 2.66
CA LEU A 23 8.95 10.46 3.50
C LEU A 23 9.83 9.21 3.65
N VAL A 24 9.24 8.05 3.95
CA VAL A 24 9.95 6.77 4.01
C VAL A 24 10.64 6.47 2.68
N GLY A 25 9.95 6.70 1.56
CA GLY A 25 10.52 6.53 0.22
C GLY A 25 11.73 7.42 -0.02
N ILE A 26 11.66 8.70 0.33
CA ILE A 26 12.76 9.65 0.21
C ILE A 26 13.95 9.21 1.05
N VAL A 27 13.73 8.85 2.32
CA VAL A 27 14.79 8.41 3.24
C VAL A 27 15.47 7.14 2.72
N LEU A 28 14.71 6.14 2.25
CA LEU A 28 15.27 4.91 1.70
C LEU A 28 16.09 5.18 0.43
N CYS A 29 15.64 6.11 -0.41
CA CYS A 29 16.36 6.52 -1.62
C CYS A 29 17.67 7.28 -1.35
N LEU A 30 17.98 7.69 -0.11
CA LEU A 30 19.28 8.28 0.24
C LEU A 30 20.42 7.25 0.18
N THR A 31 20.11 5.96 0.17
CA THR A 31 21.10 4.88 0.09
C THR A 31 20.93 4.08 -1.19
N VAL A 32 22.04 3.67 -1.82
CA VAL A 32 22.00 2.87 -3.06
C VAL A 32 21.22 1.56 -2.86
N VAL A 33 21.38 0.93 -1.69
CA VAL A 33 20.69 -0.32 -1.33
C VAL A 33 19.18 -0.08 -1.07
N GLY A 34 18.80 1.08 -0.56
CA GLY A 34 17.42 1.40 -0.22
C GLY A 34 16.58 1.92 -1.39
N ILE A 35 17.18 2.39 -2.49
CA ILE A 35 16.46 2.83 -3.70
C ILE A 35 15.36 1.85 -4.15
N PRO A 36 15.62 0.53 -4.34
CA PRO A 36 14.57 -0.40 -4.77
C PRO A 36 13.40 -0.50 -3.77
N LEU A 37 13.66 -0.33 -2.46
CA LEU A 37 12.64 -0.33 -1.41
C LEU A 37 11.87 1.01 -1.40
N GLY A 38 12.57 2.13 -1.57
CA GLY A 38 11.98 3.47 -1.65
C GLY A 38 11.00 3.59 -2.83
N LEU A 39 11.31 2.96 -3.96
CA LEU A 39 10.37 2.88 -5.09
C LEU A 39 9.07 2.13 -4.74
N GLN A 40 9.12 1.10 -3.88
CA GLN A 40 7.92 0.44 -3.37
C GLN A 40 7.14 1.32 -2.38
N ALA A 41 7.85 2.08 -1.55
CA ALA A 41 7.22 3.05 -0.65
C ALA A 41 6.46 4.13 -1.44
N PHE A 42 7.02 4.65 -2.53
CA PHE A 42 6.30 5.59 -3.41
C PHE A 42 5.08 4.94 -4.10
N LYS A 43 5.15 3.64 -4.43
CA LYS A 43 4.00 2.89 -4.95
C LYS A 43 2.87 2.83 -3.91
N MET A 44 3.20 2.55 -2.64
CA MET A 44 2.25 2.58 -1.52
C MET A 44 1.66 3.98 -1.32
N ALA A 45 2.48 5.03 -1.37
CA ALA A 45 2.01 6.42 -1.28
C ALA A 45 0.98 6.75 -2.38
N ARG A 46 1.29 6.42 -3.64
CA ARG A 46 0.39 6.67 -4.78
C ARG A 46 -0.92 5.90 -4.69
N LEU A 47 -0.89 4.65 -4.23
CA LEU A 47 -2.11 3.87 -4.00
C LEU A 47 -2.91 4.46 -2.85
N THR A 48 -2.24 4.90 -1.78
CA THR A 48 -2.88 5.52 -0.60
C THR A 48 -3.51 6.87 -0.92
N LEU A 49 -2.98 7.65 -1.85
CA LEU A 49 -3.62 8.91 -2.27
C LEU A 49 -5.00 8.69 -2.90
N THR A 50 -5.14 7.63 -3.70
CA THR A 50 -6.39 7.36 -4.46
C THR A 50 -6.72 5.87 -4.51
N PRO A 51 -7.06 5.23 -3.38
CA PRO A 51 -7.21 3.78 -3.33
C PRO A 51 -8.46 3.28 -4.06
N PHE A 52 -9.52 4.10 -4.10
CA PHE A 52 -10.77 3.73 -4.76
C PHE A 52 -10.64 3.83 -6.28
N GLY A 53 -11.06 2.77 -6.98
CA GLY A 53 -10.93 2.65 -8.43
C GLY A 53 -9.54 2.24 -8.92
N ARG A 54 -8.63 1.88 -8.01
CA ARG A 54 -7.33 1.26 -8.34
C ARG A 54 -7.33 -0.23 -7.97
N GLN A 55 -6.69 -1.04 -8.79
CA GLN A 55 -6.43 -2.45 -8.52
C GLN A 55 -4.92 -2.72 -8.50
N VAL A 56 -4.52 -3.66 -7.65
CA VAL A 56 -3.15 -4.16 -7.58
C VAL A 56 -3.11 -5.46 -8.34
N ILE A 57 -2.35 -5.48 -9.44
CA ILE A 57 -2.09 -6.67 -10.24
C ILE A 57 -0.76 -7.23 -9.78
N TYR A 58 -0.77 -8.45 -9.27
CA TYR A 58 0.44 -9.17 -8.85
C TYR A 58 0.98 -9.97 -10.04
N GLY A 59 2.29 -9.93 -10.22
CA GLY A 59 2.98 -10.63 -11.30
C GLY A 59 4.49 -10.61 -11.06
N GLY A 60 5.25 -10.68 -12.14
CA GLY A 60 6.71 -10.75 -12.12
C GLY A 60 7.24 -12.19 -12.22
N GLY A 61 8.57 -12.33 -12.19
CA GLY A 61 9.27 -13.61 -12.31
C GLY A 61 10.04 -14.00 -11.05
N LEU A 62 11.02 -14.89 -11.20
CA LEU A 62 11.86 -15.39 -10.10
C LEU A 62 12.50 -14.25 -9.28
N GLY A 63 12.96 -13.19 -9.93
CA GLY A 63 13.58 -12.04 -9.26
C GLY A 63 12.63 -11.32 -8.28
N SER A 64 11.37 -11.08 -8.66
CA SER A 64 10.38 -10.49 -7.76
C SER A 64 9.98 -11.43 -6.64
N TRP A 65 9.95 -12.74 -6.90
CA TRP A 65 9.68 -13.73 -5.85
C TRP A 65 10.77 -13.72 -4.78
N LEU A 66 12.05 -13.75 -5.19
CA LEU A 66 13.20 -13.66 -4.28
C LEU A 66 13.21 -12.34 -3.51
N ALA A 67 12.92 -11.22 -4.18
CA ALA A 67 12.84 -9.92 -3.52
C ALA A 67 11.72 -9.85 -2.48
N ASN A 68 10.55 -10.43 -2.78
CA ASN A 68 9.44 -10.51 -1.81
C ASN A 68 9.77 -11.44 -0.63
N LEU A 69 10.49 -12.55 -0.86
CA LEU A 69 10.94 -13.42 0.22
C LEU A 69 11.90 -12.69 1.16
N LEU A 70 12.92 -12.03 0.61
CA LEU A 70 13.85 -11.20 1.38
C LEU A 70 13.10 -10.11 2.15
N TRP A 71 12.18 -9.41 1.47
CA TRP A 71 11.36 -8.36 2.07
C TRP A 71 10.54 -8.84 3.26
N ILE A 72 9.88 -9.99 3.15
CA ILE A 72 9.12 -10.58 4.25
C ILE A 72 10.06 -10.88 5.43
N ILE A 73 11.22 -11.48 5.19
CA ILE A 73 12.20 -11.79 6.25
C ILE A 73 12.72 -10.51 6.93
N LEU A 74 12.97 -9.45 6.17
CA LEU A 74 13.49 -8.17 6.68
C LEU A 74 12.45 -7.36 7.46
N GLY A 75 11.16 -7.69 7.37
CA GLY A 75 10.10 -7.05 8.16
C GLY A 75 8.89 -6.54 7.37
N GLY A 76 8.75 -6.90 6.10
CA GLY A 76 7.59 -6.54 5.28
C GLY A 76 6.25 -7.01 5.86
N TRP A 77 6.25 -8.08 6.65
CA TRP A 77 5.05 -8.59 7.31
C TRP A 77 4.54 -7.68 8.43
N TRP A 78 5.40 -6.90 9.11
CA TRP A 78 4.94 -5.94 10.12
C TRP A 78 4.06 -4.85 9.51
N LEU A 79 4.45 -4.35 8.33
CA LEU A 79 3.68 -3.36 7.59
C LEU A 79 2.33 -3.92 7.14
N ALA A 80 2.33 -5.16 6.65
CA ALA A 80 1.09 -5.85 6.29
C ALA A 80 0.17 -6.05 7.49
N LEU A 81 0.72 -6.46 8.63
CA LEU A 81 -0.02 -6.64 9.87
C LEU A 81 -0.60 -5.32 10.38
N ALA A 82 0.16 -4.22 10.32
CA ALA A 82 -0.34 -2.89 10.69
C ALA A 82 -1.56 -2.50 9.85
N TYR A 83 -1.53 -2.74 8.54
CA TYR A 83 -2.68 -2.50 7.66
C TYR A 83 -3.84 -3.45 7.90
N LEU A 84 -3.56 -4.72 8.23
CA LEU A 84 -4.59 -5.70 8.57
C LEU A 84 -5.34 -5.27 9.83
N VAL A 85 -4.62 -4.91 10.89
CA VAL A 85 -5.21 -4.45 12.15
C VAL A 85 -5.98 -3.15 11.94
N ALA A 86 -5.39 -2.17 11.24
CA ALA A 86 -6.09 -0.92 10.92
C ALA A 86 -7.38 -1.17 10.13
N GLY A 87 -7.34 -2.08 9.16
CA GLY A 87 -8.50 -2.49 8.38
C GLY A 87 -9.61 -3.09 9.24
N LEU A 88 -9.26 -4.02 10.12
CA LEU A 88 -10.21 -4.65 11.06
C LEU A 88 -10.84 -3.61 12.00
N VAL A 89 -10.04 -2.69 12.54
CA VAL A 89 -10.54 -1.61 13.41
C VAL A 89 -11.52 -0.71 12.66
N THR A 90 -11.19 -0.28 11.44
CA THR A 90 -12.12 0.54 10.64
C THR A 90 -13.41 -0.21 10.29
N MET A 91 -13.36 -1.54 10.13
CA MET A 91 -14.56 -2.34 9.83
C MET A 91 -15.54 -2.48 10.99
N LEU A 92 -15.19 -2.05 12.21
CA LEU A 92 -16.11 -2.07 13.36
C LEU A 92 -17.35 -1.19 13.16
N THR A 93 -17.32 -0.27 12.19
CA THR A 93 -18.46 0.58 11.82
C THR A 93 -18.92 0.28 10.40
N VAL A 94 -20.23 0.32 10.15
CA VAL A 94 -20.81 0.12 8.80
C VAL A 94 -20.21 1.10 7.78
N VAL A 95 -19.97 2.34 8.20
CA VAL A 95 -19.36 3.39 7.36
C VAL A 95 -17.89 3.09 7.06
N GLY A 96 -17.17 2.45 7.97
CA GLY A 96 -15.74 2.15 7.83
C GLY A 96 -15.43 0.89 7.01
N ILE A 97 -16.39 0.00 6.78
CA ILE A 97 -16.25 -1.20 5.92
C ILE A 97 -15.56 -0.90 4.57
N PRO A 98 -16.01 0.06 3.75
CA PRO A 98 -15.37 0.36 2.47
C PRO A 98 -13.91 0.85 2.61
N PHE A 99 -13.55 1.47 3.73
CA PHE A 99 -12.19 1.94 4.02
C PHE A 99 -11.30 0.79 4.50
N GLY A 100 -11.82 -0.10 5.35
CA GLY A 100 -11.10 -1.29 5.76
C GLY A 100 -10.74 -2.21 4.59
N LEU A 101 -11.63 -2.30 3.58
CA LEU A 101 -11.32 -3.03 2.34
C LEU A 101 -10.13 -2.40 1.58
N GLN A 102 -9.96 -1.07 1.62
CA GLN A 102 -8.76 -0.44 1.07
C GLN A 102 -7.53 -0.73 1.92
N ALA A 103 -7.65 -0.76 3.25
CA ALA A 103 -6.54 -1.14 4.12
C ALA A 103 -6.06 -2.58 3.86
N PHE A 104 -6.97 -3.53 3.65
CA PHE A 104 -6.60 -4.91 3.26
C PHE A 104 -5.90 -4.98 1.89
N LYS A 105 -6.30 -4.13 0.94
CA LYS A 105 -5.60 -3.99 -0.33
C LYS A 105 -4.15 -3.51 -0.12
N MET A 106 -3.93 -2.54 0.77
CA MET A 106 -2.59 -2.09 1.15
C MET A 106 -1.82 -3.20 1.88
N ALA A 107 -2.47 -3.96 2.77
CA ALA A 107 -1.85 -5.06 3.51
C ALA A 107 -1.26 -6.10 2.54
N ARG A 108 -2.04 -6.51 1.54
CA ARG A 108 -1.58 -7.48 0.54
C ARG A 108 -0.45 -6.92 -0.33
N LEU A 109 -0.53 -5.64 -0.71
CA LEU A 109 0.56 -5.00 -1.46
C LEU A 109 1.83 -4.85 -0.60
N ALA A 110 1.68 -4.59 0.69
CA ALA A 110 2.79 -4.50 1.63
C ALA A 110 3.47 -5.86 1.86
N LEU A 111 2.74 -6.99 1.77
CA LEU A 111 3.35 -8.33 1.80
C LEU A 111 4.19 -8.61 0.55
N MET A 112 3.66 -8.25 -0.62
CA MET A 112 4.26 -8.60 -1.91
C MET A 112 4.38 -7.39 -2.84
N PRO A 113 5.23 -6.41 -2.50
CA PRO A 113 5.33 -5.17 -3.28
C PRO A 113 6.08 -5.36 -4.60
N PHE A 114 7.02 -6.31 -4.68
CA PHE A 114 7.82 -6.53 -5.89
C PHE A 114 7.05 -7.31 -6.95
N GLY A 115 7.20 -6.92 -8.22
CA GLY A 115 6.45 -7.51 -9.35
C GLY A 115 4.99 -7.05 -9.46
N SER A 116 4.49 -6.29 -8.49
CA SER A 116 3.12 -5.75 -8.52
C SER A 116 3.01 -4.45 -9.31
N SER A 117 1.86 -4.21 -9.93
CA SER A 117 1.52 -2.95 -10.59
C SER A 117 0.17 -2.41 -10.13
N VAL A 118 0.08 -1.09 -9.95
CA VAL A 118 -1.17 -0.41 -9.60
C VAL A 118 -1.79 0.15 -10.87
N ARG A 119 -2.98 -0.33 -11.23
CA ARG A 119 -3.71 0.12 -12.43
C ARG A 119 -5.06 0.71 -12.06
N VAL A 120 -5.58 1.58 -12.92
CA VAL A 120 -6.98 2.00 -12.84
C VAL A 120 -7.84 0.78 -13.18
N ALA A 121 -8.83 0.48 -12.34
CA ALA A 121 -9.78 -0.56 -12.64
C ALA A 121 -10.56 -0.15 -13.89
N VAL A 122 -10.45 -0.91 -14.96
CA VAL A 122 -11.32 -0.81 -16.13
C VAL A 122 -12.46 -1.79 -15.85
N LEU A 123 -13.70 -1.29 -15.86
CA LEU A 123 -14.88 -2.17 -15.83
C LEU A 123 -14.99 -2.87 -17.18
#